data_AF-A0A9E5ICZ8-F1
#
_entry.id   AF-A0A9E5ICZ8-F1
#
_cell.length_a   1.000
_cell.length_b   1.000
_cell.length_c   1.000
_cell.angle_alpha   90.00
_cell.angle_beta   90.00
_cell.angle_gamma   90.00
#
_symmetry.space_group_name_H-M   'P 1'
#
loop_
_entity.id
_entity.type
_entity.pdbx_description
1 polymer ?
#
loop_
_entity_poly.entity_id
_entity_poly.type
_entity_poly.pdbx_seq_one_letter_code
_entity_poly.pdbx_strand_id
1 'polypeptide(L)'
;GSGTGGTALAYRAVIGTFNGGSGQFKLRAANQSTLANLATSASYISTNTGSNGYANASQISALQLNFTSPSTTPTTLICSWDGLNSGNSVTGPFACLYHSVMVQSGKGFSSNTLMYQSGRTPTQIADQLEYSDKLIDSFLKELRERQIAAGGTGRVLVTVNMGINDSTDVNGVNYIAAANRIISRITARWSTVGGGAGQLAFVFTVTHPTTSSGNANWNTNRPGIVSAVNAWANTAGSNTCTVDFGSAYSSYRLNIETMYQTGNQAHLNATTSAQNNGYDAVVGTIVSSLLASA
;
A
#
# COMPACT_ATOMS: atom_id res chain seq x y z
N GLY A 1 -7.75 10.38 -10.71
CA GLY A 1 -7.55 11.46 -11.70
C GLY A 1 -8.87 11.70 -12.41
N SER A 2 -9.16 12.94 -12.83
CA SER A 2 -10.42 13.38 -13.44
C SER A 2 -10.77 12.74 -14.80
N GLY A 3 -10.09 11.66 -15.21
CA GLY A 3 -10.36 10.96 -16.48
C GLY A 3 -10.15 11.81 -17.73
N THR A 4 -9.54 13.00 -17.61
CA THR A 4 -9.22 13.84 -18.76
C THR A 4 -8.06 13.21 -19.51
N GLY A 5 -8.32 12.78 -20.75
CA GLY A 5 -7.28 12.27 -21.64
C GLY A 5 -6.16 13.31 -21.88
N GLY A 6 -5.07 12.90 -22.52
CA GLY A 6 -3.95 13.80 -22.79
C GLY A 6 -3.11 14.13 -21.55
N THR A 7 -3.17 13.32 -20.51
CA THR A 7 -2.41 13.53 -19.27
C THR A 7 -0.98 13.02 -19.44
N ALA A 8 0.02 13.83 -19.07
CA ALA A 8 1.42 13.41 -19.01
C ALA A 8 1.64 12.45 -17.82
N LEU A 9 2.03 11.22 -18.14
CA LEU A 9 2.23 10.12 -17.20
C LEU A 9 3.67 9.60 -17.25
N ALA A 10 4.11 9.01 -16.14
CA ALA A 10 5.37 8.27 -16.06
C ALA A 10 5.09 6.88 -15.49
N TYR A 11 5.49 5.85 -16.23
CA TYR A 11 5.57 4.47 -15.75
C TYR A 11 6.97 4.23 -15.16
N ARG A 12 7.03 3.85 -13.89
CA ARG A 12 8.28 3.66 -13.13
C ARG A 12 8.38 2.24 -12.62
N ALA A 13 9.57 1.67 -12.68
CA ALA A 13 9.88 0.36 -12.12
C ALA A 13 11.00 0.45 -11.08
N VAL A 14 10.90 -0.39 -10.06
CA VAL A 14 11.95 -0.67 -9.09
C VAL A 14 12.34 -2.13 -9.27
N ILE A 15 13.61 -2.35 -9.57
CA ILE A 15 14.13 -3.68 -9.92
C ILE A 15 15.23 -4.11 -8.97
N GLY A 16 15.44 -5.42 -8.85
CA GLY A 16 16.67 -5.97 -8.30
C GLY A 16 17.84 -5.74 -9.25
N THR A 17 19.00 -5.39 -8.71
CA THR A 17 20.27 -5.31 -9.45
C THR A 17 21.16 -6.50 -9.11
N PHE A 18 22.00 -6.92 -10.05
CA PHE A 18 22.84 -8.10 -9.93
C PHE A 18 24.30 -7.82 -10.29
N ASN A 19 25.21 -8.56 -9.64
CA ASN A 19 26.66 -8.53 -9.91
C ASN A 19 27.09 -9.42 -11.11
N GLY A 20 26.14 -9.87 -11.93
CA GLY A 20 26.42 -10.74 -13.06
C GLY A 20 25.16 -11.18 -13.80
N GLY A 21 25.35 -11.88 -14.93
CA GLY A 21 24.28 -12.33 -15.81
C GLY A 21 23.96 -11.36 -16.95
N SER A 22 23.02 -11.75 -17.80
CA SER A 22 22.56 -11.02 -18.99
C SER A 22 21.09 -10.65 -18.91
N GLY A 23 20.60 -10.41 -17.68
CA GLY A 23 19.21 -10.05 -17.43
C GLY A 23 18.89 -8.68 -18.01
N GLN A 24 17.79 -8.61 -18.76
CA GLN A 24 17.33 -7.39 -19.40
C GLN A 24 15.83 -7.42 -19.65
N PHE A 25 15.24 -6.24 -19.79
CA PHE A 25 13.80 -6.06 -20.00
C PHE A 25 13.50 -4.72 -20.68
N LYS A 26 12.23 -4.43 -20.99
CA LYS A 26 11.79 -3.14 -21.54
C LYS A 26 10.49 -2.68 -20.90
N LEU A 27 10.39 -1.39 -20.59
CA LEU A 27 9.13 -0.79 -20.18
C LEU A 27 8.27 -0.52 -21.41
N ARG A 28 6.96 -0.74 -21.28
CA ARG A 28 5.96 -0.43 -22.29
C ARG A 28 4.70 0.13 -21.63
N ALA A 29 4.10 1.13 -22.27
CA ALA A 29 2.77 1.62 -21.97
C ALA A 29 1.87 1.46 -23.20
N ALA A 30 0.66 0.95 -23.02
CA ALA A 30 -0.31 0.71 -24.08
C ALA A 30 -1.73 1.09 -23.63
N ASN A 31 -2.57 1.40 -24.61
CA ASN A 31 -4.01 1.50 -24.40
C ASN A 31 -4.58 0.08 -24.16
N GLN A 32 -5.31 -0.15 -23.07
CA GLN A 32 -5.81 -1.49 -22.73
C GLN A 32 -6.75 -2.05 -23.81
N SER A 33 -7.67 -1.22 -24.32
CA SER A 33 -8.75 -1.67 -25.21
C SER A 33 -8.25 -1.99 -26.61
N THR A 34 -7.26 -1.25 -27.10
CA THR A 34 -6.75 -1.37 -28.48
C THR A 34 -5.38 -2.04 -28.56
N LEU A 35 -4.69 -2.19 -27.42
CA LEU A 35 -3.28 -2.56 -27.32
C LEU A 35 -2.34 -1.65 -28.12
N ALA A 36 -2.83 -0.47 -28.55
CA ALA A 36 -2.05 0.52 -29.25
C ALA A 36 -0.88 0.97 -28.37
N ASN A 37 0.32 0.96 -28.93
CA ASN A 37 1.53 1.34 -28.22
C ASN A 37 1.49 2.85 -27.95
N LEU A 38 1.58 3.23 -26.67
CA LEU A 38 1.70 4.64 -26.26
C LEU A 38 3.17 5.02 -26.11
N ALA A 39 3.98 4.12 -25.54
CA ALA A 39 5.42 4.29 -25.43
C ALA A 39 6.12 2.95 -25.18
N THR A 40 7.40 2.88 -25.54
CA THR A 40 8.28 1.74 -25.22
C THR A 40 9.68 2.26 -24.96
N SER A 41 10.41 1.68 -24.02
CA SER A 41 11.83 1.96 -23.84
C SER A 41 12.58 1.71 -25.15
N ALA A 42 13.38 2.68 -25.59
CA ALA A 42 14.14 2.58 -26.83
C ALA A 42 15.17 1.43 -26.80
N SER A 43 15.78 1.22 -25.64
CA SER A 43 16.79 0.19 -25.41
C SER A 43 16.35 -0.79 -24.34
N TYR A 44 16.96 -1.97 -24.33
CA TYR A 44 16.88 -2.90 -23.21
C TYR A 44 17.51 -2.29 -21.96
N ILE A 45 16.85 -2.49 -20.82
CA ILE A 45 17.33 -2.06 -19.51
C ILE A 45 18.04 -3.27 -18.88
N SER A 46 19.35 -3.16 -18.67
CA SER A 46 20.14 -4.20 -18.01
C SER A 46 19.82 -4.27 -16.51
N THR A 47 19.69 -5.48 -15.97
CA THR A 47 19.68 -5.72 -14.52
C THR A 47 21.07 -6.02 -13.96
N ASN A 48 22.06 -6.27 -14.82
CA ASN A 48 23.46 -6.38 -14.42
C ASN A 48 24.07 -4.97 -14.30
N THR A 49 24.29 -4.55 -13.06
CA THR A 49 24.87 -3.26 -12.71
C THR A 49 26.22 -3.41 -11.98
N GLY A 50 26.79 -4.62 -11.97
CA GLY A 50 28.01 -4.93 -11.22
C GLY A 50 27.83 -4.93 -9.70
N SER A 51 26.59 -4.95 -9.18
CA SER A 51 26.33 -5.02 -7.74
C SER A 51 24.94 -5.58 -7.42
N ASN A 52 24.85 -6.35 -6.33
CA ASN A 52 23.59 -6.89 -5.84
C ASN A 52 22.83 -5.85 -5.01
N GLY A 53 21.58 -5.59 -5.34
CA GLY A 53 20.80 -4.55 -4.67
C GLY A 53 19.45 -4.30 -5.32
N TYR A 54 19.03 -3.03 -5.33
CA TYR A 54 17.89 -2.56 -6.11
C TYR A 54 18.20 -1.22 -6.75
N ALA A 55 17.49 -0.91 -7.83
CA ALA A 55 17.54 0.38 -8.50
C ALA A 55 16.14 0.91 -8.79
N ASN A 56 15.99 2.23 -8.73
CA ASN A 56 14.82 2.97 -9.18
C ASN A 56 15.21 4.07 -10.18
N ALA A 57 14.25 4.89 -10.62
CA ALA A 57 14.51 5.89 -11.65
C ALA A 57 15.45 7.04 -11.24
N SER A 58 15.75 7.25 -9.95
CA SER A 58 16.79 8.21 -9.54
C SER A 58 18.20 7.64 -9.71
N GLN A 59 18.34 6.31 -9.76
CA GLN A 59 19.61 5.61 -9.94
C GLN A 59 19.83 5.20 -11.41
N ILE A 60 18.77 4.74 -12.09
CA ILE A 60 18.79 4.36 -13.51
C ILE A 60 17.62 5.05 -14.20
N SER A 61 17.90 6.13 -14.94
CA SER A 61 16.86 6.94 -15.59
C SER A 61 15.95 6.14 -16.54
N ALA A 62 16.48 5.09 -17.17
CA ALA A 62 15.72 4.21 -18.05
C ALA A 62 14.61 3.42 -17.34
N LEU A 63 14.61 3.37 -16.00
CA LEU A 63 13.52 2.80 -15.18
C LEU A 63 12.28 3.69 -15.12
N GLN A 64 12.28 4.84 -15.81
CA GLN A 64 11.10 5.67 -16.04
C GLN A 64 10.79 5.76 -17.54
N LEU A 65 9.57 5.41 -17.91
CA LEU A 65 9.00 5.61 -19.23
C LEU A 65 7.96 6.72 -19.18
N ASN A 66 8.28 7.86 -19.79
CA ASN A 66 7.35 8.98 -19.94
C ASN A 66 6.43 8.74 -21.15
N PHE A 67 5.14 9.01 -20.99
CA PHE A 67 4.15 8.90 -22.05
C PHE A 67 2.95 9.81 -21.78
N THR A 68 2.13 10.03 -22.80
CA THR A 68 0.88 10.79 -22.67
C THR A 68 -0.30 9.84 -22.80
N SER A 69 -1.27 9.92 -21.89
CA SER A 69 -2.50 9.14 -22.03
C SER A 69 -3.28 9.57 -23.29
N PRO A 70 -4.05 8.68 -23.93
CA PRO A 70 -4.90 9.05 -25.07
C PRO A 70 -5.75 10.30 -24.80
N SER A 71 -5.99 11.13 -25.81
CA SER A 71 -6.72 12.41 -25.69
C SER A 71 -8.21 12.24 -25.36
N THR A 72 -8.83 11.17 -25.84
CA THR A 72 -10.15 10.71 -25.39
C THR A 72 -10.02 10.06 -24.02
N THR A 73 -10.97 10.28 -23.10
CA THR A 73 -11.01 9.64 -21.77
C THR A 73 -10.66 8.15 -21.87
N PRO A 74 -9.42 7.77 -21.54
CA PRO A 74 -9.00 6.38 -21.61
C PRO A 74 -9.54 5.72 -20.36
N THR A 75 -10.37 4.69 -20.51
CA THR A 75 -10.93 3.99 -19.35
C THR A 75 -9.87 3.13 -18.64
N THR A 76 -8.85 2.64 -19.36
CA THR A 76 -7.78 1.80 -18.77
C THR A 76 -6.46 1.87 -19.57
N LEU A 77 -5.33 1.89 -18.86
CA LEU A 77 -3.97 1.82 -19.41
C LEU A 77 -3.29 0.53 -18.95
N ILE A 78 -2.44 -0.06 -19.78
CA ILE A 78 -1.54 -1.15 -19.39
C ILE A 78 -0.12 -0.63 -19.38
N CYS A 79 0.61 -0.95 -18.32
CA CYS A 79 2.05 -0.81 -18.28
C CYS A 79 2.68 -2.18 -18.01
N SER A 80 3.74 -2.51 -18.73
CA SER A 80 4.47 -3.76 -18.51
C SER A 80 5.97 -3.57 -18.66
N TRP A 81 6.74 -4.38 -17.93
CA TRP A 81 8.18 -4.54 -18.07
C TRP A 81 8.55 -5.75 -18.96
N ASP A 82 7.60 -6.58 -19.37
CA ASP A 82 7.79 -7.75 -20.24
C ASP A 82 7.43 -7.50 -21.72
N GLY A 83 7.21 -6.24 -22.08
CA GLY A 83 6.86 -5.86 -23.45
C GLY A 83 5.45 -6.25 -23.91
N LEU A 84 4.60 -6.85 -23.07
CA LEU A 84 3.26 -7.33 -23.44
C LEU A 84 3.29 -8.29 -24.64
N ASN A 85 4.20 -9.28 -24.60
CA ASN A 85 4.38 -10.28 -25.65
C ASN A 85 4.76 -9.72 -27.04
N SER A 86 5.26 -8.49 -27.15
CA SER A 86 5.66 -7.88 -28.43
C SER A 86 7.03 -8.34 -28.96
N GLY A 87 7.49 -9.53 -28.57
CA GLY A 87 8.86 -10.01 -28.87
C GLY A 87 9.98 -9.34 -28.06
N ASN A 88 9.65 -8.48 -27.08
CA ASN A 88 10.62 -7.92 -26.14
C ASN A 88 10.68 -8.81 -24.88
N SER A 89 11.43 -9.90 -24.95
CA SER A 89 11.50 -10.88 -23.86
C SER A 89 12.27 -10.34 -22.66
N VAL A 90 11.78 -10.59 -21.45
CA VAL A 90 12.56 -10.44 -20.23
C VAL A 90 13.52 -11.61 -20.11
N THR A 91 14.78 -11.34 -19.83
CA THR A 91 15.78 -12.37 -19.53
C THR A 91 16.25 -12.28 -18.08
N GLY A 92 16.62 -13.42 -17.53
CA GLY A 92 17.13 -13.53 -16.16
C GLY A 92 18.62 -13.19 -16.03
N PRO A 93 19.08 -12.78 -14.84
CA PRO A 93 18.29 -12.60 -13.61
C PRO A 93 17.44 -11.31 -13.65
N PHE A 94 16.18 -11.42 -13.24
CA PHE A 94 15.25 -10.28 -13.17
C PHE A 94 14.36 -10.42 -11.93
N ALA A 95 14.19 -9.31 -11.21
CA ALA A 95 13.22 -9.19 -10.12
C ALA A 95 12.59 -7.81 -10.21
N CYS A 96 11.28 -7.73 -10.41
CA CYS A 96 10.53 -6.49 -10.25
C CYS A 96 10.01 -6.43 -8.81
N LEU A 97 10.51 -5.47 -8.03
CA LEU A 97 10.13 -5.31 -6.63
C LEU A 97 8.87 -4.45 -6.49
N TYR A 98 8.74 -3.45 -7.36
CA TYR A 98 7.62 -2.52 -7.38
C TYR A 98 7.53 -1.86 -8.76
N HIS A 99 6.33 -1.48 -9.17
CA HIS A 99 6.12 -0.66 -10.34
C HIS A 99 4.90 0.24 -10.13
N SER A 100 4.88 1.40 -10.78
CA SER A 100 3.78 2.35 -10.61
C SER A 100 3.63 3.27 -11.80
N VAL A 101 2.45 3.88 -11.91
CA VAL A 101 2.16 4.95 -12.86
C VAL A 101 1.85 6.21 -12.06
N MET A 102 2.45 7.33 -12.46
CA MET A 102 2.23 8.64 -11.82
C MET A 102 1.92 9.70 -12.87
N VAL A 103 1.19 10.74 -12.46
CA VAL A 103 1.11 12.00 -13.21
C VAL A 103 2.42 12.76 -12.99
N GLN A 104 3.05 13.24 -14.06
CA GLN A 104 4.39 13.85 -13.97
C GLN A 104 4.39 15.21 -13.27
N SER A 105 3.30 15.98 -13.35
CA SER A 105 3.22 17.33 -12.81
C SER A 105 1.85 17.58 -12.17
N GLY A 106 1.47 16.70 -11.24
CA GLY A 106 0.19 16.77 -10.55
C GLY A 106 0.32 16.40 -9.09
N LYS A 107 -0.13 17.30 -8.21
CA LYS A 107 -0.31 16.99 -6.79
C LYS A 107 -1.50 16.06 -6.63
N GLY A 108 -1.38 15.06 -5.77
CA GLY A 108 -2.44 14.12 -5.49
C GLY A 108 -2.03 13.11 -4.43
N PHE A 109 -2.88 12.10 -4.27
CA PHE A 109 -2.65 10.99 -3.36
C PHE A 109 -2.46 9.69 -4.13
N SER A 110 -1.75 8.75 -3.52
CA SER A 110 -1.58 7.41 -4.05
C SER A 110 -1.74 6.41 -2.90
N SER A 111 -2.59 5.42 -3.09
CA SER A 111 -2.71 4.27 -2.18
C SER A 111 -1.90 3.10 -2.74
N ASN A 112 -1.10 2.45 -1.90
CA ASN A 112 -0.24 1.36 -2.29
C ASN A 112 -0.18 0.35 -1.13
N THR A 113 -0.26 -0.92 -1.46
CA THR A 113 -0.16 -2.00 -0.47
C THR A 113 1.28 -2.47 -0.40
N LEU A 114 1.96 -2.21 0.72
CA LEU A 114 3.32 -2.73 0.97
C LEU A 114 3.28 -4.25 1.17
N MET A 115 2.37 -4.72 2.01
CA MET A 115 2.20 -6.14 2.33
C MET A 115 0.73 -6.45 2.57
N TYR A 116 0.29 -7.61 2.09
CA TYR A 116 -0.98 -8.23 2.46
C TYR A 116 -0.68 -9.51 3.23
N GLN A 117 -1.12 -9.59 4.48
CA GLN A 117 -0.79 -10.67 5.41
C GLN A 117 -2.06 -11.37 5.90
N SER A 118 -2.72 -12.08 5.00
CA SER A 118 -3.95 -12.84 5.30
C SER A 118 -3.73 -13.84 6.44
N GLY A 119 -4.67 -13.90 7.39
CA GLY A 119 -4.66 -14.86 8.50
C GLY A 119 -3.56 -14.64 9.55
N ARG A 120 -2.72 -13.61 9.43
CA ARG A 120 -1.65 -13.35 10.39
C ARG A 120 -2.12 -12.56 11.61
N THR A 121 -1.53 -12.86 12.76
CA THR A 121 -1.68 -12.06 14.00
C THR A 121 -0.83 -10.78 13.93
N PRO A 122 -1.08 -9.77 14.79
CA PRO A 122 -0.24 -8.57 14.88
C PRO A 122 1.26 -8.89 15.00
N THR A 123 1.63 -9.84 15.86
CA THR A 123 3.03 -10.26 16.05
C THR A 123 3.65 -10.78 14.75
N GLN A 124 2.95 -11.67 14.04
CA GLN A 124 3.45 -12.24 12.78
C GLN A 124 3.54 -11.22 11.65
N ILE A 125 2.72 -10.16 11.68
CA ILE A 125 2.82 -9.03 10.75
C ILE A 125 4.09 -8.22 11.06
N ALA A 126 4.36 -7.92 12.33
CA ALA A 126 5.57 -7.22 12.75
C ALA A 126 6.84 -8.03 12.42
N ASP A 127 6.85 -9.34 12.68
CA ASP A 127 7.96 -10.24 12.33
C ASP A 127 8.27 -10.18 10.83
N GLN A 128 7.23 -10.27 9.99
CA GLN A 128 7.40 -10.22 8.53
C GLN A 128 8.01 -8.90 8.05
N LEU A 129 7.57 -7.79 8.63
CA LEU A 129 8.10 -6.47 8.33
C LEU A 129 9.60 -6.41 8.66
N GLU A 130 10.00 -6.91 9.84
CA GLU A 130 11.39 -6.89 10.29
C GLU A 130 12.33 -7.71 9.39
N TYR A 131 11.83 -8.79 8.76
CA TYR A 131 12.57 -9.59 7.77
C TYR A 131 12.59 -9.01 6.35
N SER A 132 11.95 -7.86 6.12
CA SER A 132 11.71 -7.33 4.76
C SER A 132 12.41 -6.00 4.47
N ASP A 133 13.53 -5.69 5.14
CA ASP A 133 14.19 -4.37 5.07
C ASP A 133 14.43 -3.83 3.65
N LYS A 134 15.02 -4.65 2.78
CA LYS A 134 15.31 -4.20 1.41
C LYS A 134 14.03 -3.88 0.63
N LEU A 135 12.97 -4.64 0.86
CA LEU A 135 11.67 -4.37 0.26
C LEU A 135 11.11 -3.05 0.80
N ILE A 136 11.14 -2.85 2.12
CA ILE A 136 10.67 -1.62 2.78
C ILE A 136 11.44 -0.40 2.27
N ASP A 137 12.77 -0.47 2.20
CA ASP A 137 13.60 0.62 1.67
C ASP A 137 13.21 0.95 0.24
N SER A 138 13.17 -0.07 -0.63
CA SER A 138 12.87 0.12 -2.04
C SER A 138 11.48 0.74 -2.26
N PHE A 139 10.50 0.32 -1.45
CA PHE A 139 9.13 0.82 -1.48
C PHE A 139 9.03 2.25 -0.96
N LEU A 140 9.55 2.53 0.24
CA LEU A 140 9.50 3.86 0.85
C LEU A 140 10.29 4.90 0.03
N LYS A 141 11.46 4.54 -0.48
CA LYS A 141 12.28 5.40 -1.34
C LYS A 141 11.52 5.79 -2.60
N GLU A 142 10.94 4.81 -3.29
CA GLU A 142 10.17 5.08 -4.52
C GLU A 142 8.91 5.89 -4.23
N LEU A 143 8.19 5.61 -3.14
CA LEU A 143 7.04 6.42 -2.72
C LEU A 143 7.39 7.88 -2.48
N ARG A 144 8.53 8.13 -1.82
CA ARG A 144 9.00 9.49 -1.52
C ARG A 144 9.44 10.21 -2.79
N GLU A 145 10.33 9.60 -3.56
CA GLU A 145 10.95 10.23 -4.73
C GLU A 145 9.94 10.55 -5.82
N ARG A 146 8.96 9.68 -6.07
CA ARG A 146 7.91 9.94 -7.06
C ARG A 146 7.00 11.10 -6.66
N GLN A 147 6.68 11.22 -5.36
CA GLN A 147 5.90 12.36 -4.88
C GLN A 147 6.68 13.67 -5.06
N ILE A 148 7.97 13.69 -4.72
CA ILE A 148 8.83 14.86 -4.90
C ILE A 148 8.95 15.23 -6.39
N ALA A 149 9.16 14.23 -7.26
CA ALA A 149 9.25 14.44 -8.70
C ALA A 149 7.96 15.05 -9.30
N ALA A 150 6.79 14.73 -8.72
CA ALA A 150 5.51 15.31 -9.10
C ALA A 150 5.19 16.66 -8.42
N GLY A 151 6.12 17.24 -7.64
CA GLY A 151 5.96 18.52 -6.93
C GLY A 151 5.30 18.42 -5.55
N GLY A 152 5.19 17.21 -4.99
CA GLY A 152 4.72 16.94 -3.63
C GLY A 152 5.83 17.01 -2.59
N THR A 153 5.46 16.86 -1.31
CA THR A 153 6.39 16.98 -0.18
C THR A 153 7.02 15.65 0.26
N GLY A 154 6.70 14.54 -0.40
CA GLY A 154 7.18 13.20 -0.02
C GLY A 154 6.59 12.69 1.31
N ARG A 155 5.37 13.10 1.67
CA ARG A 155 4.70 12.68 2.91
C ARG A 155 4.08 11.29 2.73
N VAL A 156 4.20 10.44 3.74
CA VAL A 156 3.67 9.08 3.76
C VAL A 156 2.80 8.88 5.00
N LEU A 157 1.59 8.38 4.76
CA LEU A 157 0.71 7.86 5.80
C LEU A 157 0.73 6.32 5.71
N VAL A 158 1.10 5.67 6.80
CA VAL A 158 1.10 4.20 6.91
C VAL A 158 -0.16 3.76 7.62
N THR A 159 -1.03 3.04 6.93
CA THR A 159 -2.23 2.44 7.54
C THR A 159 -1.98 0.97 7.84
N VAL A 160 -2.26 0.55 9.06
CA VAL A 160 -2.12 -0.82 9.54
C VAL A 160 -3.47 -1.31 10.06
N ASN A 161 -4.03 -2.31 9.40
CA ASN A 161 -5.20 -3.03 9.88
C ASN A 161 -4.79 -4.42 10.35
N MET A 162 -5.05 -4.70 11.64
CA MET A 162 -4.66 -5.95 12.28
C MET A 162 -5.56 -6.25 13.49
N GLY A 163 -5.39 -7.43 14.09
CA GLY A 163 -6.04 -7.81 15.35
C GLY A 163 -7.02 -8.98 15.23
N ILE A 164 -7.83 -9.04 14.18
CA ILE A 164 -8.95 -10.02 14.09
C ILE A 164 -8.54 -11.50 14.17
N ASN A 165 -7.30 -11.82 13.80
CA ASN A 165 -6.77 -13.18 13.82
C ASN A 165 -6.06 -13.55 15.13
N ASP A 166 -5.90 -12.61 16.08
CA ASP A 166 -5.26 -12.91 17.35
C ASP A 166 -6.29 -13.37 18.39
N SER A 167 -6.46 -14.69 18.47
CA SER A 167 -7.40 -15.31 19.41
C SER A 167 -6.94 -15.26 20.88
N THR A 168 -5.68 -14.95 21.16
CA THR A 168 -5.11 -15.00 22.51
C THR A 168 -4.96 -13.62 23.14
N ASP A 169 -4.96 -12.55 22.33
CA ASP A 169 -4.87 -11.19 22.83
C ASP A 169 -6.20 -10.70 23.40
N VAL A 170 -6.35 -10.74 24.73
CA VAL A 170 -7.57 -10.30 25.43
C VAL A 170 -7.54 -8.81 25.82
N ASN A 171 -6.35 -8.21 25.90
CA ASN A 171 -6.13 -6.87 26.46
C ASN A 171 -5.24 -5.98 25.58
N GLY A 172 -5.14 -6.29 24.28
CA GLY A 172 -4.35 -5.52 23.32
C GLY A 172 -2.83 -5.59 23.53
N VAL A 173 -2.32 -6.52 24.33
CA VAL A 173 -0.89 -6.61 24.67
C VAL A 173 -0.07 -6.92 23.43
N ASN A 174 -0.49 -7.93 22.65
CA ASN A 174 0.19 -8.33 21.42
C ASN A 174 0.01 -7.26 20.34
N TYR A 175 -1.20 -6.68 20.24
CA TYR A 175 -1.48 -5.59 19.32
C TYR A 175 -0.54 -4.40 19.54
N ILE A 176 -0.44 -3.90 20.77
CA ILE A 176 0.36 -2.72 21.12
C ILE A 176 1.85 -3.01 20.92
N ALA A 177 2.33 -4.18 21.35
CA ALA A 177 3.71 -4.59 21.13
C ALA A 177 4.07 -4.63 19.64
N ALA A 178 3.20 -5.22 18.81
CA ALA A 178 3.38 -5.24 17.36
C ALA A 178 3.33 -3.83 16.74
N ALA A 179 2.40 -2.97 17.17
CA ALA A 179 2.28 -1.61 16.68
C ALA A 179 3.56 -0.80 16.95
N ASN A 180 4.11 -0.86 18.15
CA ASN A 180 5.37 -0.21 18.50
C ASN A 180 6.55 -0.73 17.65
N ARG A 181 6.63 -2.04 17.41
CA ARG A 181 7.64 -2.64 16.54
C ARG A 181 7.53 -2.13 15.11
N ILE A 182 6.31 -2.07 14.56
CA ILE A 182 6.05 -1.55 13.22
C ILE A 182 6.43 -0.07 13.11
N ILE A 183 6.03 0.77 14.06
CA ILE A 183 6.40 2.20 14.10
C ILE A 183 7.92 2.33 14.10
N SER A 184 8.59 1.63 15.01
CA SER A 184 10.05 1.67 15.15
C SER A 184 10.75 1.26 13.85
N ARG A 185 10.33 0.13 13.27
CA ARG A 185 10.98 -0.42 12.08
C ARG A 185 10.78 0.49 10.87
N ILE A 186 9.56 0.93 10.59
CA ILE A 186 9.28 1.82 9.45
C ILE A 186 10.00 3.17 9.63
N THR A 187 9.99 3.73 10.83
CA THR A 187 10.68 5.00 11.10
C THR A 187 12.19 4.89 10.85
N ALA A 188 12.81 3.79 11.30
CA ALA A 188 14.23 3.54 11.06
C ALA A 188 14.57 3.34 9.56
N ARG A 189 13.70 2.67 8.79
CA ARG A 189 13.90 2.53 7.34
C ARG A 189 13.63 3.85 6.60
N TRP A 190 12.62 4.61 7.03
CA TRP A 190 12.27 5.91 6.45
C TRP A 190 13.43 6.91 6.49
N SER A 191 14.14 6.99 7.61
CA SER A 191 15.33 7.85 7.71
C SER A 191 16.45 7.39 6.79
N THR A 192 16.66 6.07 6.64
CA THR A 192 17.66 5.47 5.75
C THR A 192 17.44 5.88 4.29
N VAL A 193 16.18 6.05 3.86
CA VAL A 193 15.84 6.48 2.50
C VAL A 193 15.69 8.00 2.33
N GLY A 194 16.16 8.78 3.32
CA GLY A 194 16.18 10.24 3.29
C GLY A 194 14.87 10.91 3.69
N GLY A 195 13.97 10.17 4.34
CA GLY A 195 12.70 10.66 4.86
C GLY A 195 12.83 11.37 6.21
N GLY A 196 12.14 12.49 6.37
CA GLY A 196 12.09 13.22 7.65
C GLY A 196 10.94 12.76 8.55
N ALA A 197 11.10 12.87 9.88
CA ALA A 197 10.08 12.47 10.84
C ALA A 197 8.73 13.20 10.65
N GLY A 198 8.76 14.50 10.33
CA GLY A 198 7.56 15.28 10.03
C GLY A 198 6.88 14.95 8.68
N GLN A 199 7.38 13.92 7.97
CA GLN A 199 6.81 13.42 6.71
C GLN A 199 6.22 12.01 6.86
N LEU A 200 6.20 11.43 8.06
CA LEU A 200 5.72 10.09 8.32
C LEU A 200 4.70 10.07 9.44
N ALA A 201 3.52 9.51 9.17
CA ALA A 201 2.46 9.31 10.16
C ALA A 201 1.88 7.89 10.05
N PHE A 202 1.25 7.43 11.13
CA PHE A 202 0.71 6.09 11.27
C PHE A 202 -0.77 6.12 11.64
N VAL A 203 -1.54 5.22 11.04
CA VAL A 203 -2.92 4.93 11.42
C VAL A 203 -3.01 3.46 11.75
N PHE A 204 -3.30 3.15 13.00
CA PHE A 204 -3.61 1.81 13.46
C PHE A 204 -5.12 1.66 13.59
N THR A 205 -5.64 0.57 13.07
CA THR A 205 -7.08 0.33 13.09
C THR A 205 -7.39 -0.91 13.91
N VAL A 206 -8.40 -0.83 14.77
CA VAL A 206 -9.02 -1.99 15.40
C VAL A 206 -10.24 -2.33 14.56
N THR A 207 -10.13 -3.41 13.80
CA THR A 207 -11.12 -3.73 12.76
C THR A 207 -12.53 -3.93 13.32
N HIS A 208 -13.50 -4.01 12.42
CA HIS A 208 -14.92 -4.10 12.71
C HIS A 208 -15.27 -5.22 13.72
N PRO A 209 -16.31 -5.03 14.55
CA PRO A 209 -16.83 -6.10 15.38
C PRO A 209 -17.44 -7.21 14.51
N THR A 210 -17.54 -8.43 15.05
CA THR A 210 -18.25 -9.55 14.43
C THR A 210 -19.47 -9.91 15.29
N THR A 211 -20.33 -10.81 14.83
CA THR A 211 -21.27 -11.50 15.73
C THR A 211 -20.64 -12.79 16.26
N SER A 212 -21.29 -13.43 17.25
CA SER A 212 -20.82 -14.69 17.84
C SER A 212 -20.65 -15.83 16.83
N SER A 213 -21.42 -15.84 15.73
CA SER A 213 -21.30 -16.83 14.65
C SER A 213 -20.17 -16.54 13.66
N GLY A 214 -19.58 -15.35 13.70
CA GLY A 214 -18.52 -14.93 12.79
C GLY A 214 -17.11 -15.28 13.27
N ASN A 215 -16.75 -14.77 14.44
CA ASN A 215 -15.48 -15.04 15.11
C ASN A 215 -15.68 -14.81 16.61
N ALA A 216 -15.98 -15.87 17.36
CA ALA A 216 -16.36 -15.80 18.76
C ALA A 216 -15.23 -15.24 19.65
N ASN A 217 -13.98 -15.65 19.39
CA ASN A 217 -12.81 -15.18 20.13
C ASN A 217 -12.59 -13.67 19.91
N TRP A 218 -12.64 -13.21 18.65
CA TRP A 218 -12.55 -11.79 18.36
C TRP A 218 -13.67 -10.99 19.02
N ASN A 219 -14.92 -11.42 18.90
CA ASN A 219 -16.05 -10.71 19.51
C ASN A 219 -15.90 -10.57 21.04
N THR A 220 -15.32 -11.59 21.68
CA THR A 220 -15.08 -11.60 23.13
C THR A 220 -13.92 -10.69 23.53
N ASN A 221 -12.81 -10.75 22.79
CA ASN A 221 -11.56 -10.07 23.15
C ASN A 221 -11.51 -8.61 22.70
N ARG A 222 -12.18 -8.28 21.59
CA ARG A 222 -12.13 -6.97 20.95
C ARG A 222 -12.40 -5.80 21.89
N PRO A 223 -13.40 -5.81 22.80
CA PRO A 223 -13.63 -4.69 23.71
C PRO A 223 -12.40 -4.36 24.58
N GLY A 224 -11.70 -5.38 25.09
CA GLY A 224 -10.46 -5.21 25.86
C GLY A 224 -9.32 -4.66 25.02
N ILE A 225 -9.16 -5.18 23.79
CA ILE A 225 -8.18 -4.67 22.82
C ILE A 225 -8.44 -3.20 22.49
N VAL A 226 -9.67 -2.83 22.13
CA VAL A 226 -10.03 -1.44 21.79
C VAL A 226 -9.72 -0.51 22.95
N SER A 227 -10.11 -0.88 24.18
CA SER A 227 -9.85 -0.08 25.37
C SER A 227 -8.35 0.17 25.58
N ALA A 228 -7.53 -0.89 25.45
CA ALA A 228 -6.09 -0.78 25.62
C ALA A 228 -5.42 0.01 24.49
N VAL A 229 -5.82 -0.20 23.23
CA VAL A 229 -5.27 0.50 22.06
C VAL A 229 -5.59 1.99 22.11
N ASN A 230 -6.83 2.37 22.48
CA ASN A 230 -7.20 3.77 22.66
C ASN A 230 -6.42 4.43 23.80
N ALA A 231 -6.13 3.70 24.89
CA ALA A 231 -5.28 4.21 25.97
C ALA A 231 -3.82 4.40 25.50
N TRP A 232 -3.27 3.42 24.78
CA TRP A 232 -1.93 3.48 24.19
C TRP A 232 -1.78 4.62 23.18
N ALA A 233 -2.81 4.91 22.38
CA ALA A 233 -2.78 5.99 21.39
C ALA A 233 -2.39 7.35 22.00
N ASN A 234 -2.81 7.63 23.24
CA ASN A 234 -2.48 8.87 23.95
C ASN A 234 -0.98 9.00 24.28
N THR A 235 -0.21 7.92 24.21
CA THR A 235 1.23 7.89 24.50
C THR A 235 2.10 7.48 23.30
N ALA A 236 1.50 7.06 22.19
CA ALA A 236 2.18 6.56 20.99
C ALA A 236 2.87 7.65 20.12
N GLY A 237 2.80 8.92 20.53
CA GLY A 237 3.38 10.06 19.83
C GLY A 237 2.38 10.81 18.92
N SER A 238 2.70 12.07 18.60
CA SER A 238 1.80 12.97 17.85
C SER A 238 1.61 12.62 16.38
N ASN A 239 2.36 11.66 15.84
CA ASN A 239 2.24 11.17 14.47
C ASN A 239 1.51 9.81 14.37
N THR A 240 0.83 9.39 15.43
CA THR A 240 0.07 8.14 15.49
C THR A 240 -1.40 8.42 15.75
N CYS A 241 -2.28 7.81 14.95
CA CYS A 241 -3.73 7.83 15.12
C CYS A 241 -4.25 6.39 15.28
N THR A 242 -5.22 6.19 16.17
CA THR A 242 -5.96 4.92 16.27
C THR A 242 -7.40 5.11 15.84
N VAL A 243 -7.94 4.13 15.12
CA VAL A 243 -9.33 4.15 14.64
C VAL A 243 -10.02 2.86 15.05
N ASP A 244 -11.07 2.99 15.86
CA ASP A 244 -11.96 1.89 16.22
C ASP A 244 -13.17 1.87 15.28
N PHE A 245 -13.24 0.89 14.37
CA PHE A 245 -14.39 0.78 13.45
C PHE A 245 -15.70 0.48 14.16
N GLY A 246 -15.64 -0.17 15.33
CA GLY A 246 -16.81 -0.51 16.14
C GLY A 246 -17.51 0.70 16.74
N SER A 247 -16.79 1.82 16.89
CA SER A 247 -17.37 3.09 17.35
C SER A 247 -18.35 3.70 16.34
N ALA A 248 -18.14 3.47 15.04
CA ALA A 248 -18.99 3.97 13.95
C ALA A 248 -19.97 2.90 13.42
N TYR A 249 -19.55 1.62 13.45
CA TYR A 249 -20.30 0.49 12.91
C TYR A 249 -20.34 -0.67 13.90
N SER A 250 -21.45 -0.77 14.63
CA SER A 250 -21.72 -1.91 15.52
C SER A 250 -21.92 -3.19 14.71
N SER A 251 -21.75 -4.36 15.35
CA SER A 251 -21.99 -5.65 14.70
C SER A 251 -23.45 -5.79 14.22
N TYR A 252 -24.40 -5.19 14.96
CA TYR A 252 -25.80 -5.08 14.56
C TYR A 252 -25.95 -4.31 13.24
N ARG A 253 -25.37 -3.09 13.16
CA ARG A 253 -25.44 -2.25 11.97
C ARG A 253 -24.83 -2.94 10.75
N LEU A 254 -23.63 -3.50 10.89
CA LEU A 254 -22.95 -4.23 9.82
C LEU A 254 -23.78 -5.42 9.31
N ASN A 255 -24.54 -6.07 10.19
CA ASN A 255 -25.39 -7.19 9.83
C ASN A 255 -26.66 -6.74 9.08
N ILE A 256 -27.39 -5.74 9.61
CA ILE A 256 -28.65 -5.27 8.99
C ILE A 256 -28.40 -4.55 7.66
N GLU A 257 -27.25 -3.89 7.50
CA GLU A 257 -26.85 -3.21 6.27
C GLU A 257 -26.12 -4.15 5.28
N THR A 258 -26.05 -5.46 5.58
CA THR A 258 -25.42 -6.49 4.72
C THR A 258 -23.96 -6.18 4.34
N MET A 259 -23.23 -5.55 5.27
CA MET A 259 -21.85 -5.10 5.08
C MET A 259 -20.81 -6.18 5.34
N TYR A 260 -21.21 -7.36 5.84
CA TYR A 260 -20.34 -8.54 5.90
C TYR A 260 -20.32 -9.29 4.57
N GLN A 261 -19.21 -9.95 4.27
CA GLN A 261 -19.18 -10.96 3.22
C GLN A 261 -20.13 -12.12 3.58
N THR A 262 -20.91 -12.60 2.61
CA THR A 262 -21.83 -13.72 2.81
C THR A 262 -21.07 -14.96 3.31
N GLY A 263 -21.53 -15.54 4.43
CA GLY A 263 -20.93 -16.74 5.02
C GLY A 263 -19.65 -16.52 5.82
N ASN A 264 -19.11 -15.29 5.89
CA ASN A 264 -17.94 -14.98 6.70
C ASN A 264 -17.95 -13.52 7.18
N GLN A 265 -18.06 -13.32 8.50
CA GLN A 265 -18.08 -11.99 9.09
C GLN A 265 -16.68 -11.43 9.42
N ALA A 266 -15.61 -12.21 9.24
CA ALA A 266 -14.24 -11.71 9.33
C ALA A 266 -13.87 -10.80 8.14
N HIS A 267 -14.67 -10.84 7.07
CA HIS A 267 -14.51 -9.99 5.90
C HIS A 267 -15.72 -9.09 5.70
N LEU A 268 -15.45 -7.91 5.15
CA LEU A 268 -16.48 -6.96 4.74
C LEU A 268 -16.86 -7.21 3.28
N ASN A 269 -18.07 -6.81 2.95
CA ASN A 269 -18.62 -6.88 1.61
C ASN A 269 -17.99 -5.81 0.72
N ALA A 270 -17.50 -6.21 -0.46
CA ALA A 270 -16.92 -5.32 -1.48
C ALA A 270 -17.90 -5.07 -2.65
N THR A 271 -19.20 -4.91 -2.36
CA THR A 271 -20.18 -4.60 -3.42
C THR A 271 -19.97 -3.20 -4.00
N THR A 272 -20.28 -3.03 -5.28
CA THR A 272 -20.15 -1.76 -6.01
C THR A 272 -21.25 -0.75 -5.69
N SER A 273 -22.29 -1.14 -4.94
CA SER A 273 -23.33 -0.23 -4.46
C SER A 273 -22.87 0.45 -3.15
N ALA A 274 -22.63 1.76 -3.21
CA ALA A 274 -22.02 2.57 -2.14
C ALA A 274 -22.70 2.45 -0.75
N GLN A 275 -23.97 2.06 -0.68
CA GLN A 275 -24.70 1.95 0.59
C GLN A 275 -24.39 0.66 1.38
N ASN A 276 -23.96 -0.42 0.72
CA ASN A 276 -23.73 -1.73 1.35
C ASN A 276 -22.26 -2.17 1.28
N ASN A 277 -21.36 -1.27 0.91
CA ASN A 277 -19.93 -1.54 0.85
C ASN A 277 -19.30 -1.33 2.22
N GLY A 278 -19.01 -2.43 2.92
CA GLY A 278 -18.39 -2.38 4.25
C GLY A 278 -16.98 -1.76 4.21
N TYR A 279 -16.25 -1.89 3.10
CA TYR A 279 -14.93 -1.26 2.97
C TYR A 279 -15.03 0.27 2.87
N ASP A 280 -16.03 0.81 2.16
CA ASP A 280 -16.23 2.27 2.08
C ASP A 280 -16.61 2.86 3.44
N ALA A 281 -17.45 2.15 4.21
CA ALA A 281 -17.79 2.49 5.58
C ALA A 281 -16.55 2.59 6.48
N VAL A 282 -15.66 1.60 6.38
CA VAL A 282 -14.38 1.57 7.12
C VAL A 282 -13.45 2.71 6.70
N VAL A 283 -13.26 2.94 5.40
CA VAL A 283 -12.42 4.04 4.89
C VAL A 283 -12.97 5.39 5.32
N GLY A 284 -14.30 5.58 5.26
CA GLY A 284 -14.96 6.80 5.74
C GLY A 284 -14.70 7.06 7.23
N THR A 285 -14.64 6.01 8.05
CA THR A 285 -14.30 6.12 9.48
C THR A 285 -12.85 6.59 9.65
N ILE A 286 -11.90 6.00 8.93
CA ILE A 286 -10.49 6.41 8.97
C ILE A 286 -10.34 7.88 8.59
N VAL A 287 -10.94 8.29 7.47
CA VAL A 287 -10.86 9.68 6.99
C VAL A 287 -11.47 10.64 8.01
N SER A 288 -12.63 10.30 8.59
CA SER A 288 -13.28 11.13 9.60
C SER A 288 -12.43 11.29 10.85
N SER A 289 -11.81 10.21 11.34
CA SER A 289 -10.90 10.24 12.49
C SER A 289 -9.66 11.10 12.22
N LEU A 290 -9.08 10.98 11.03
CA LEU A 290 -7.93 11.80 10.62
C LEU A 290 -8.28 13.30 10.56
N LEU A 291 -9.44 13.63 10.00
CA LEU A 291 -9.91 15.03 9.91
C LEU A 291 -10.25 15.62 11.28
N ALA A 292 -10.74 14.80 12.22
CA ALA A 292 -11.00 15.25 13.59
C ALA A 292 -9.72 15.45 14.43
N SER A 293 -8.61 14.83 14.01
CA SER A 293 -7.30 14.94 14.67
C SER A 293 -6.39 16.06 14.13
N ALA A 294 -6.82 16.74 13.07
CA ALA A 294 -6.08 17.81 12.38
C ALA A 294 -6.48 19.21 12.90
#